data_AF-A0A6V7VST8-F1
#
_entry.id   AF-A0A6V7VST8-F1
#
_cell.length_a   1.000
_cell.length_b   1.000
_cell.length_c   1.000
_cell.angle_alpha   90.00
_cell.angle_beta   90.00
_cell.angle_gamma   90.00
#
_symmetry.space_group_name_H-M   'P 1'
#
loop_
_entity.id
_entity.type
_entity.pdbx_description
1 polymer ?
#
loop_
_entity_poly.entity_id
_entity_poly.type
_entity_poly.pdbx_seq_one_letter_code
_entity_poly.pdbx_strand_id
1 'polypeptide(L)'
;MSIYGTTGPKLGNRLEISALPSTEIGQTLKQSQNLPKCRYQVLGSEKGEQISFAAIGQPIIHKWICNYLGNENEGIYCLTVHSCQVDDGQGNVQKLLDENG
;
A
#
# COMPACT_ATOMS: atom_id res chain seq x y z
N MET A 1 11.00 -5.99 52.71
CA MET A 1 10.72 -4.63 52.23
C MET A 1 11.67 -4.35 51.07
N SER A 2 11.13 -4.37 49.83
CA SER A 2 11.48 -3.60 48.62
C SER A 2 12.95 -3.22 48.32
N ILE A 3 13.49 -3.21 47.09
CA ILE A 3 13.10 -3.53 45.70
C ILE A 3 14.34 -3.34 44.79
N TYR A 4 14.28 -3.95 43.62
CA TYR A 4 15.24 -4.10 42.50
C TYR A 4 15.89 -2.84 41.90
N GLY A 5 17.00 -3.06 41.18
CA GLY A 5 17.53 -2.14 40.17
C GLY A 5 18.74 -2.69 39.40
N THR A 6 18.60 -3.78 38.65
CA THR A 6 19.62 -4.20 37.66
C THR A 6 19.48 -3.34 36.41
N THR A 7 20.43 -2.43 36.17
CA THR A 7 20.53 -1.67 34.94
C THR A 7 20.91 -2.60 33.79
N GLY A 8 19.97 -2.85 32.88
CA GLY A 8 20.18 -3.65 31.67
C GLY A 8 21.18 -3.00 30.69
N PRO A 9 21.72 -3.78 29.74
CA PRO A 9 22.67 -3.27 28.74
C PRO A 9 22.01 -2.20 27.87
N LYS A 10 22.70 -1.06 27.70
CA LYS A 10 22.29 0.02 26.80
C LYS A 10 22.24 -0.51 25.37
N LEU A 11 21.05 -0.57 24.80
CA LEU A 11 20.84 -0.84 23.38
C LEU A 11 21.32 0.39 22.58
N GLY A 12 22.54 0.32 22.05
CA GLY A 12 23.06 1.33 21.13
C GLY A 12 22.38 1.17 19.78
N ASN A 13 21.53 2.13 19.39
CA ASN A 13 20.98 2.19 18.05
C ASN A 13 22.09 2.54 17.06
N ARG A 14 22.51 1.59 16.22
CA ARG A 14 23.31 1.85 15.03
C ARG A 14 22.34 2.22 13.90
N LEU A 15 22.08 3.52 13.73
CA LEU A 15 21.44 4.03 12.53
C LEU A 15 22.49 4.02 11.41
N GLU A 16 22.41 3.05 10.51
CA GLU A 16 23.11 3.17 9.23
C GLU A 16 22.30 4.11 8.34
N ILE A 17 22.65 5.40 8.38
CA ILE A 17 22.13 6.37 7.43
C ILE A 17 22.94 6.17 6.15
N SER A 18 22.35 5.49 5.18
CA SER A 18 22.86 5.47 3.80
C SER A 18 22.87 6.90 3.29
N ALA A 19 24.04 7.55 3.27
CA ALA A 19 24.21 8.86 2.68
C ALA A 19 24.19 8.71 1.14
N LEU A 20 22.99 8.62 0.57
CA LEU A 20 22.84 8.69 -0.88
C LEU A 20 23.31 10.08 -1.35
N PRO A 21 24.20 10.18 -2.35
CA PRO A 21 24.64 11.46 -2.89
C PRO A 21 23.44 12.27 -3.41
N SER A 22 23.51 13.60 -3.27
CA SER A 22 22.41 14.52 -3.61
C SER A 22 21.94 14.41 -5.06
N THR A 23 22.81 13.97 -5.96
CA THR A 23 22.50 13.65 -7.36
C THR A 23 21.59 12.41 -7.52
N GLU A 24 21.73 11.39 -6.69
CA GLU A 24 20.86 10.19 -6.70
C GLU A 24 19.47 10.50 -6.11
N ILE A 25 19.39 11.40 -5.11
CA ILE A 25 18.12 11.89 -4.57
C ILE A 25 17.33 12.65 -5.65
N GLY A 26 18.01 13.49 -6.45
CA GLY A 26 17.37 14.25 -7.54
C GLY A 26 16.80 13.37 -8.65
N GLN A 27 17.44 12.24 -8.97
CA GLN A 27 16.95 11.27 -9.96
C GLN A 27 15.73 10.50 -9.43
N THR A 28 15.79 10.05 -8.17
CA THR A 28 14.67 9.35 -7.51
C THR A 28 13.41 10.21 -7.45
N LEU A 29 13.54 11.51 -7.18
CA LEU A 29 12.42 12.45 -7.15
C LEU A 29 11.83 12.74 -8.53
N LYS A 30 12.64 12.79 -9.59
CA LYS A 30 12.12 12.91 -10.97
C LYS A 30 11.36 11.66 -11.39
N GLN A 31 11.84 10.50 -10.98
CA GLN A 31 11.19 9.23 -11.29
C GLN A 31 9.85 9.09 -10.53
N SER A 32 9.78 9.57 -9.28
CA SER A 32 8.54 9.59 -8.49
C SER A 32 7.44 10.46 -9.10
N GLN A 33 7.80 11.54 -9.80
CA GLN A 33 6.84 12.40 -10.52
C GLN A 33 6.19 11.72 -11.72
N ASN A 34 6.77 10.65 -12.27
CA ASN A 34 6.27 9.97 -13.46
C ASN A 34 5.54 8.65 -13.17
N LEU A 35 5.46 8.24 -11.90
CA LEU A 35 4.68 7.05 -11.52
C LEU A 35 3.18 7.31 -11.67
N PRO A 36 2.41 6.27 -12.06
CA PRO A 36 0.96 6.38 -12.11
C PRO A 36 0.37 6.62 -10.71
N LYS A 37 -0.67 7.44 -10.65
CA LYS A 37 -1.48 7.62 -9.44
C LYS A 37 -2.59 6.58 -9.43
N CYS A 38 -2.48 5.62 -8.53
CA CYS A 38 -3.45 4.55 -8.39
C CYS A 38 -4.47 4.82 -7.27
N ARG A 39 -5.71 4.36 -7.48
CA ARG A 39 -6.80 4.42 -6.49
C ARG A 39 -7.60 3.13 -6.49
N TYR A 40 -8.22 2.86 -5.36
CA TYR A 40 -9.09 1.72 -5.13
C TYR A 40 -10.52 2.18 -4.88
N GLN A 41 -11.49 1.43 -5.39
CA GLN A 41 -12.92 1.68 -5.17
C GLN A 41 -13.70 0.36 -5.13
N VAL A 42 -14.81 0.39 -4.38
CA VAL A 42 -15.77 -0.72 -4.31
C VAL A 42 -17.03 -0.32 -5.04
N LEU A 43 -17.49 -1.15 -5.98
CA LEU A 43 -18.69 -0.91 -6.75
C LEU A 43 -19.77 -1.95 -6.41
N GLY A 44 -21.04 -1.53 -6.46
CA GLY A 44 -22.16 -2.46 -6.33
C GLY A 44 -22.48 -3.26 -7.60
N SER A 45 -22.01 -2.80 -8.77
CA SER A 45 -22.18 -3.45 -10.07
C SER A 45 -21.15 -2.91 -11.07
N GLU A 46 -20.98 -3.56 -12.23
CA GLU A 46 -19.94 -3.18 -13.20
C GLU A 46 -20.04 -1.73 -13.71
N LYS A 47 -21.27 -1.22 -13.82
CA LYS A 47 -21.58 0.16 -14.23
C LYS A 47 -22.07 1.02 -13.06
N GLY A 48 -22.03 0.48 -11.84
CA GLY A 48 -22.52 1.15 -10.66
C GLY A 48 -21.58 2.23 -10.15
N GLU A 49 -22.09 3.09 -9.28
CA GLU A 49 -21.29 4.05 -8.54
C GLU A 49 -20.51 3.37 -7.41
N GLN A 50 -19.55 4.10 -6.86
CA GLN A 50 -18.82 3.67 -5.69
C GLN A 50 -19.76 3.59 -4.48
N ILE A 51 -19.70 2.46 -3.77
CA ILE A 51 -20.48 2.23 -2.56
C ILE A 51 -19.57 2.21 -1.33
N SER A 52 -20.14 2.62 -0.20
CA SER A 52 -19.48 2.54 1.12
C SER A 52 -20.03 1.41 1.99
N PHE A 53 -21.20 0.86 1.62
CA PHE A 53 -21.91 -0.15 2.39
C PHE A 53 -22.51 -1.19 1.45
N ALA A 54 -22.51 -2.45 1.89
CA ALA A 54 -23.12 -3.57 1.19
C ALA A 54 -23.83 -4.49 2.20
N ALA A 55 -24.87 -5.19 1.75
CA ALA A 55 -25.54 -6.19 2.57
C ALA A 55 -24.79 -7.53 2.54
N ILE A 56 -24.99 -8.35 3.57
CA ILE A 56 -24.44 -9.72 3.59
C ILE A 56 -25.05 -10.52 2.43
N GLY A 57 -24.19 -11.20 1.67
CA GLY A 57 -24.60 -11.95 0.47
C GLY A 57 -24.75 -11.09 -0.79
N GLN A 58 -24.60 -9.77 -0.70
CA GLN A 58 -24.56 -8.90 -1.87
C GLN A 58 -23.19 -9.02 -2.55
N PRO A 59 -23.12 -9.36 -3.85
CA PRO A 59 -21.87 -9.32 -4.59
C PRO A 59 -21.42 -7.87 -4.76
N ILE A 60 -20.12 -7.65 -4.59
CA ILE A 60 -19.45 -6.36 -4.81
C ILE A 60 -18.27 -6.55 -5.75
N ILE A 61 -17.82 -5.46 -6.37
CA ILE A 61 -16.68 -5.46 -7.28
C ILE A 61 -15.58 -4.58 -6.69
N HIS A 62 -14.40 -5.17 -6.55
CA HIS A 62 -13.18 -4.48 -6.17
C HIS A 62 -12.50 -3.97 -7.44
N LYS A 63 -12.29 -2.66 -7.55
CA LYS A 63 -11.72 -2.03 -8.74
C LYS A 63 -10.50 -1.20 -8.38
N TRP A 64 -9.38 -1.49 -9.03
CA TRP A 64 -8.15 -0.71 -8.97
C TRP A 64 -7.94 0.03 -10.28
N ILE A 65 -7.61 1.30 -10.19
CA ILE A 65 -7.45 2.21 -11.34
C ILE A 65 -6.15 2.95 -11.18
N CYS A 66 -5.34 3.03 -12.23
CA CYS A 66 -4.11 3.81 -12.26
C CYS A 66 -4.19 4.83 -13.40
N ASN A 67 -3.95 6.10 -13.06
CA ASN A 67 -3.91 7.19 -14.03
C ASN A 67 -2.46 7.62 -14.25
N TYR A 68 -2.03 7.67 -15.51
CA TYR A 68 -0.67 8.07 -15.91
C TYR A 68 -0.57 9.59 -16.04
N LEU A 69 0.59 10.15 -15.70
CA LEU A 69 0.88 11.57 -15.87
C LEU A 69 1.52 11.77 -17.26
N GLY A 70 0.76 12.39 -18.17
CA GLY A 70 1.18 12.60 -19.56
C GLY A 70 1.06 11.36 -20.45
N ASN A 71 0.88 11.58 -21.75
CA ASN A 71 0.70 10.51 -22.74
C ASN A 71 1.98 9.70 -22.99
N GLU A 72 3.14 10.27 -22.65
CA GLU A 72 4.45 9.64 -22.81
C GLU A 72 4.67 8.42 -21.90
N ASN A 73 3.91 8.32 -20.80
CA ASN A 73 3.99 7.22 -19.85
C ASN A 73 2.87 6.19 -20.07
N GLU A 74 2.01 6.40 -21.06
CA GLU A 74 0.94 5.47 -21.41
C GLU A 74 1.53 4.17 -21.99
N GLY A 75 1.16 3.03 -21.42
CA GLY A 75 1.65 1.71 -21.85
C GLY A 75 3.02 1.30 -21.30
N ILE A 76 3.72 2.18 -20.57
CA ILE A 76 5.00 1.84 -19.91
C ILE A 76 4.75 0.98 -18.66
N TYR A 77 3.64 1.20 -17.98
CA TYR A 77 3.33 0.57 -16.70
C TYR A 77 2.08 -0.31 -16.81
N CYS A 78 2.12 -1.47 -16.14
CA CYS A 78 0.97 -2.33 -15.92
C CYS A 78 0.70 -2.45 -14.42
N LEU A 79 -0.58 -2.53 -14.06
CA LEU A 79 -0.99 -2.77 -12.68
C LEU A 79 -1.21 -4.27 -12.46
N THR A 80 -0.57 -4.81 -11.42
CA THR A 80 -0.88 -6.15 -10.88
C THR A 80 -1.24 -5.98 -9.40
N VAL A 81 -2.35 -6.58 -8.98
CA VAL A 81 -2.77 -6.57 -7.57
C VAL A 81 -2.21 -7.81 -6.90
N HIS A 82 -1.08 -7.66 -6.21
CA HIS A 82 -0.36 -8.80 -5.61
C HIS A 82 -1.07 -9.42 -4.41
N SER A 83 -1.89 -8.68 -3.67
CA SER A 83 -2.63 -9.24 -2.53
C SER A 83 -3.77 -8.32 -2.15
N CYS A 84 -4.87 -8.90 -1.66
CA CYS A 84 -5.97 -8.17 -1.06
C CYS A 84 -6.43 -8.92 0.18
N GLN A 85 -6.59 -8.19 1.28
CA GLN A 85 -7.01 -8.76 2.54
C GLN A 85 -8.01 -7.82 3.23
N VAL A 86 -8.96 -8.40 3.94
CA VAL A 86 -9.96 -7.68 4.73
C VAL A 86 -9.68 -7.96 6.20
N ASP A 87 -9.59 -6.90 6.98
CA ASP A 87 -9.43 -6.94 8.44
C ASP A 87 -10.75 -6.50 9.09
N ASP A 88 -11.24 -7.27 10.06
CA ASP A 88 -12.45 -6.96 10.82
C ASP A 88 -12.23 -5.98 11.98
N GLY A 89 -10.99 -5.51 12.17
CA GLY A 89 -10.57 -4.63 13.25
C GLY A 89 -10.34 -5.34 14.59
N GLN A 90 -10.64 -6.64 14.68
CA GLN A 90 -10.41 -7.48 15.86
C GLN A 90 -9.17 -8.38 15.69
N GLY A 91 -8.43 -8.19 14.59
CA GLY A 91 -7.24 -8.98 14.25
C GLY A 91 -7.54 -10.22 13.41
N ASN A 92 -8.80 -10.42 12.98
CA ASN A 92 -9.12 -11.47 12.02
C ASN A 92 -8.91 -10.91 10.60
N VAL A 93 -7.97 -11.51 9.88
CA VAL A 93 -7.66 -11.12 8.50
C VAL A 93 -8.07 -12.25 7.55
N GLN A 94 -8.84 -11.89 6.52
CA GLN A 94 -9.23 -12.80 5.44
C GLN A 94 -8.55 -12.38 4.15
N LYS A 95 -7.84 -13.31 3.51
CA LYS A 95 -7.19 -13.09 2.22
C LYS A 95 -8.20 -13.31 1.09
N LEU A 96 -8.38 -12.28 0.25
CA LEU A 96 -9.24 -12.32 -0.93
C LEU A 96 -8.46 -12.68 -2.20
N LEU A 97 -7.18 -12.29 -2.25
CA LEU A 97 -6.23 -12.64 -3.30
C LEU A 97 -4.99 -13.23 -2.64
N ASP A 98 -4.39 -14.23 -3.29
CA ASP A 98 -3.11 -14.80 -2.85
C ASP A 98 -1.94 -13.95 -3.34
N GLU A 99 -0.71 -14.36 -2.99
CA GLU A 99 0.51 -13.58 -3.25
C GLU A 99 0.95 -13.55 -4.72
N ASN A 100 0.27 -14.27 -5.62
CA ASN A 100 0.60 -14.29 -7.05
C ASN A 100 -0.36 -13.44 -7.90
N GLY A 101 -1.33 -12.77 -7.26
CA GLY A 101 -2.36 -11.97 -7.94
C GLY A 101 -3.57 -12.77 -8.37
#